data_AF-A0A0F9H250-F1
#
_entry.id   AF-A0A0F9H250-F1
#
_cell.length_a   1.000
_cell.length_b   1.000
_cell.length_c   1.000
_cell.angle_alpha   90.00
_cell.angle_beta   90.00
_cell.angle_gamma   90.00
#
_symmetry.space_group_name_H-M   'P 1'
#
loop_
_entity.id
_entity.type
_entity.pdbx_description
1 polymer ?
#
loop_
_entity_poly.entity_id
_entity_poly.type
_entity_poly.pdbx_seq_one_letter_code
_entity_poly.pdbx_strand_id
1 'polypeptide(L)'
;MTRQKKRFNSLKSPQLRKIRTNLRGLFRQDFEDHYNRLSDQMRSLSYDNTLCYEEKEKAIQKLDQESKTLKRAYHHSVLGCRVCGRRDLDLIFNPILNNWYCKGCYEFNQECLKDLYP
;
A
#
# COMPACT_ATOMS: atom_id res chain seq x y z
N MET A 1 23.20 16.98 -4.51
CA MET A 1 21.98 16.63 -3.75
C MET A 1 22.38 16.25 -2.33
N THR A 2 21.94 17.01 -1.33
CA THR A 2 22.23 16.72 0.09
C THR A 2 21.53 15.43 0.52
N ARG A 3 22.29 14.39 0.89
CA ARG A 3 21.76 13.14 1.48
C ARG A 3 20.94 13.51 2.72
N GLN A 4 19.61 13.52 2.61
CA GLN A 4 18.74 13.68 3.78
C GLN A 4 19.05 12.52 4.76
N LYS A 5 19.48 12.86 5.98
CA LYS A 5 19.78 11.87 7.01
C LYS A 5 18.54 11.01 7.27
N LYS A 6 18.70 9.69 7.17
CA LYS A 6 17.66 8.70 7.51
C LYS A 6 17.15 9.00 8.92
N ARG A 7 15.87 9.36 9.06
CA ARG A 7 15.22 9.55 10.38
C ARG A 7 14.35 8.34 10.68
N PHE A 8 14.81 7.50 11.59
CA PHE A 8 14.02 6.41 12.16
C PHE A 8 13.39 6.88 13.47
N ASN A 9 12.12 7.26 13.41
CA ASN A 9 11.37 7.68 14.59
C ASN A 9 10.74 6.45 15.23
N SER A 10 11.23 6.06 16.40
CA SER A 10 10.72 4.91 17.14
C SER A 10 9.74 5.34 18.23
N LEU A 11 8.53 4.79 18.21
CA LEU A 11 7.55 5.01 19.29
C LEU A 11 7.95 4.21 20.52
N LYS A 12 8.38 4.90 21.58
CA LYS A 12 8.85 4.26 22.82
C LYS A 12 7.70 3.74 23.68
N SER A 13 6.57 4.46 23.73
CA SER A 13 5.41 4.05 24.53
C SER A 13 4.73 2.79 23.96
N PRO A 14 4.58 1.72 24.76
CA PRO A 14 3.83 0.52 24.36
C PRO A 14 2.38 0.83 23.99
N GLN A 15 1.74 1.75 24.70
CA GLN A 15 0.35 2.15 24.44
C GLN A 15 0.21 2.83 23.08
N LEU A 16 1.11 3.76 22.74
CA LEU A 16 1.11 4.43 21.44
C LEU A 16 1.40 3.46 20.28
N ARG A 17 2.27 2.46 20.50
CA ARG A 17 2.49 1.39 19.52
C ARG A 17 1.21 0.58 19.27
N LYS A 18 0.49 0.20 20.34
CA LYS A 18 -0.78 -0.50 20.24
C LYS A 18 -1.82 0.31 19.46
N ILE A 19 -1.98 1.59 19.79
CA ILE A 19 -2.89 2.51 19.07
C ILE A 19 -2.54 2.57 17.58
N ARG A 20 -1.27 2.78 17.24
CA ARG A 20 -0.82 2.78 15.85
C ARG A 20 -1.14 1.48 15.13
N THR A 21 -0.84 0.34 15.74
CA THR A 21 -1.08 -0.97 15.13
C THR A 21 -2.57 -1.18 14.87
N ASN A 22 -3.42 -0.80 15.82
CA ASN A 22 -4.87 -0.89 15.66
C ASN A 22 -5.39 0.03 14.55
N LEU A 23 -4.96 1.29 14.52
CA LEU A 23 -5.32 2.23 13.45
C LEU A 23 -4.91 1.69 12.07
N ARG A 24 -3.68 1.18 11.94
CA ARG A 24 -3.21 0.54 10.71
C ARG A 24 -4.04 -0.70 10.33
N GLY A 25 -4.56 -1.42 11.33
CA GLY A 25 -5.48 -2.54 11.14
C GLY A 25 -6.82 -2.08 10.56
N LEU A 26 -7.41 -1.02 11.13
CA LEU A 26 -8.67 -0.45 10.65
C LEU A 26 -8.56 0.05 9.20
N PHE A 27 -7.51 0.81 8.87
CA PHE A 27 -7.30 1.27 7.49
C PHE A 27 -7.06 0.12 6.50
N ARG A 28 -6.46 -0.99 6.96
CA ARG A 28 -6.35 -2.17 6.12
C ARG A 28 -7.71 -2.81 5.85
N GLN A 29 -8.55 -2.95 6.87
CA GLN A 29 -9.88 -3.51 6.72
C GLN A 29 -10.71 -2.66 5.75
N ASP A 30 -10.71 -1.35 5.92
CA ASP A 30 -11.37 -0.41 5.00
C ASP A 30 -10.84 -0.55 3.55
N PHE A 31 -9.52 -0.66 3.39
CA PHE A 31 -8.91 -0.93 2.08
C PHE A 31 -9.40 -2.25 1.48
N GLU A 32 -9.41 -3.34 2.26
CA GLU A 32 -9.84 -4.67 1.80
C GLU A 32 -11.32 -4.66 1.41
N ASP A 33 -12.18 -4.07 2.24
CA ASP A 33 -13.61 -3.96 1.98
C ASP A 33 -13.90 -3.16 0.70
N HIS A 34 -13.24 -2.01 0.54
CA HIS A 34 -13.38 -1.19 -0.65
C HIS A 34 -12.86 -1.92 -1.90
N TYR A 35 -11.68 -2.55 -1.81
CA TYR A 35 -11.09 -3.29 -2.91
C TYR A 35 -11.96 -4.48 -3.35
N ASN A 36 -12.54 -5.20 -2.39
CA ASN A 36 -13.45 -6.32 -2.66
C ASN A 36 -14.73 -5.85 -3.34
N ARG A 37 -15.33 -4.74 -2.87
CA ARG A 37 -16.51 -4.14 -3.51
C ARG A 37 -16.26 -3.77 -4.97
N LEU A 38 -15.12 -3.15 -5.29
CA LEU A 38 -14.76 -2.84 -6.67
C LEU A 38 -14.60 -4.12 -7.51
N SER A 39 -13.97 -5.14 -6.94
CA SER A 39 -13.77 -6.43 -7.61
C SER A 39 -15.09 -7.18 -7.86
N ASP A 40 -16.05 -7.08 -6.94
CA ASP A 40 -17.38 -7.67 -7.07
C ASP A 40 -18.24 -6.93 -8.10
N GLN A 41 -18.10 -5.60 -8.19
CA GLN A 41 -18.73 -4.80 -9.25
C GLN A 41 -18.20 -5.17 -10.64
N MET A 42 -16.88 -5.31 -10.80
CA MET A 42 -16.28 -5.77 -12.06
C MET A 42 -16.82 -7.14 -12.48
N ARG A 43 -16.85 -8.08 -11.52
CA ARG A 43 -17.35 -9.43 -11.75
C ARG A 43 -18.82 -9.42 -12.18
N SER A 44 -19.64 -8.62 -11.50
CA SER A 44 -21.05 -8.48 -11.81
C SER A 44 -21.27 -7.93 -13.24
N LEU A 45 -20.49 -6.93 -13.66
CA LEU A 45 -20.54 -6.38 -15.01
C LEU A 45 -20.14 -7.41 -16.08
N SER A 46 -19.17 -8.28 -15.79
CA SER A 46 -18.77 -9.33 -16.74
C SER A 46 -19.94 -10.27 -17.07
N TYR A 47 -20.79 -10.59 -16.09
CA TYR A 47 -21.95 -11.48 -16.24
C TYR A 47 -23.26 -10.78 -16.61
N ASP A 48 -23.27 -9.45 -16.71
CA ASP A 48 -24.48 -8.69 -17.05
C ASP A 48 -24.85 -8.87 -18.53
N ASN A 49 -25.92 -9.61 -18.83
CA ASN A 49 -26.33 -9.86 -20.22
C ASN A 49 -27.11 -8.70 -20.87
N THR A 50 -27.37 -7.62 -20.13
CA THR A 50 -28.11 -6.45 -20.64
C THR A 50 -27.21 -5.42 -21.30
N LEU A 51 -25.91 -5.44 -20.99
CA LEU A 51 -24.91 -4.51 -21.53
C LEU A 51 -24.21 -5.11 -22.75
N CYS A 52 -23.92 -4.26 -23.73
CA CYS A 52 -23.06 -4.64 -24.85
C CYS A 52 -21.60 -4.76 -24.40
N TYR A 53 -20.76 -5.36 -25.24
CA TYR A 53 -19.34 -5.56 -24.93
C TYR A 53 -18.61 -4.23 -24.63
N GLU A 54 -18.84 -3.19 -25.44
CA GLU A 54 -18.18 -1.89 -25.27
C GLU A 54 -18.57 -1.19 -23.97
N GLU A 55 -19.85 -1.29 -23.57
CA GLU A 55 -20.35 -0.75 -22.30
C GLU A 55 -19.70 -1.44 -21.10
N LYS A 56 -19.58 -2.77 -21.15
CA LYS A 56 -18.89 -3.55 -20.12
C LYS A 56 -17.42 -3.16 -20.03
N GLU A 57 -16.73 -3.10 -21.16
CA GLU A 57 -15.31 -2.79 -21.20
C GLU A 57 -15.04 -1.42 -20.59
N LYS A 58 -15.80 -0.39 -20.99
CA LYS A 58 -15.65 0.97 -20.46
C LYS A 58 -15.91 1.04 -18.95
N ALA A 59 -16.93 0.33 -18.45
CA ALA A 59 -17.24 0.30 -17.04
C ALA A 59 -16.15 -0.44 -16.22
N ILE A 60 -15.68 -1.58 -16.72
CA ILE A 60 -14.60 -2.36 -16.09
C ILE A 60 -13.29 -1.57 -16.06
N GLN A 61 -12.93 -0.89 -17.15
CA GLN A 61 -11.73 -0.05 -17.20
C GLN A 61 -11.75 1.06 -16.14
N LYS A 62 -12.91 1.69 -15.92
CA LYS A 62 -13.06 2.71 -14.87
C LYS A 62 -12.82 2.12 -13.48
N LEU A 63 -13.48 1.01 -13.16
CA LEU A 63 -13.31 0.32 -11.88
C LEU A 63 -11.87 -0.16 -11.68
N ASP A 64 -11.20 -0.61 -12.75
CA ASP A 64 -9.81 -1.08 -12.69
C ASP A 64 -8.87 0.07 -12.36
N GLN A 65 -9.10 1.24 -12.95
CA GLN A 65 -8.34 2.44 -12.62
C GLN A 65 -8.53 2.88 -11.16
N GLU A 66 -9.76 2.82 -10.64
CA GLU A 66 -10.06 3.08 -9.23
C GLU A 66 -9.35 2.08 -8.31
N SER A 67 -9.42 0.79 -8.64
CA SER A 67 -8.77 -0.31 -7.93
C SER A 67 -7.24 -0.16 -7.89
N LYS A 68 -6.62 0.19 -9.02
CA LYS A 68 -5.17 0.50 -9.11
C LYS A 68 -4.80 1.71 -8.25
N THR A 69 -5.61 2.75 -8.27
CA THR A 69 -5.40 3.96 -7.47
C THR A 69 -5.46 3.64 -5.97
N LEU A 70 -6.47 2.88 -5.54
CA LEU A 70 -6.65 2.44 -4.16
C LEU A 70 -5.48 1.57 -3.69
N LYS A 71 -5.07 0.56 -4.49
CA LYS A 71 -3.89 -0.27 -4.22
C LYS A 71 -2.63 0.56 -4.08
N ARG A 72 -2.40 1.52 -4.98
CA ARG A 72 -1.23 2.39 -4.92
C ARG A 72 -1.23 3.23 -3.65
N ALA A 73 -2.36 3.85 -3.30
CA ALA A 73 -2.49 4.64 -2.08
C ALA A 73 -2.16 3.79 -0.84
N TYR A 74 -2.73 2.59 -0.73
CA TYR A 74 -2.48 1.69 0.39
C TYR A 74 -1.02 1.22 0.46
N HIS A 75 -0.47 0.68 -0.63
CA HIS A 75 0.87 0.08 -0.61
C HIS A 75 2.02 1.09 -0.53
N HIS A 76 1.79 2.37 -0.84
CA HIS A 76 2.78 3.44 -0.69
C HIS A 76 2.58 4.28 0.59
N SER A 77 1.59 3.92 1.43
CA SER A 77 1.32 4.60 2.69
C SER A 77 2.17 4.09 3.85
N VAL A 78 2.10 4.80 4.99
CA VAL A 78 2.74 4.43 6.26
C VAL A 78 2.00 3.30 7.01
N LEU A 79 1.04 2.63 6.35
CA LEU A 79 0.18 1.64 7.00
C LEU A 79 0.84 0.28 7.21
N GLY A 80 1.89 -0.05 6.47
CA GLY A 80 2.65 -1.29 6.63
C GLY A 80 3.97 -1.27 5.86
N CYS A 81 4.85 -2.21 6.18
CA CYS A 81 6.06 -2.40 5.40
C CYS A 81 5.71 -2.90 3.98
N ARG A 82 6.24 -2.25 2.95
CA ARG A 82 6.02 -2.62 1.55
C ARG A 82 6.43 -4.06 1.20
N VAL A 83 7.40 -4.63 1.92
CA VAL A 83 7.97 -5.96 1.65
C VAL A 83 7.26 -7.04 2.47
N CYS A 84 7.35 -6.95 3.80
CA CYS A 84 6.84 -8.01 4.67
C CYS A 84 5.40 -7.80 5.16
N GLY A 85 4.77 -6.67 4.83
CA GLY A 85 3.40 -6.35 5.22
C GLY A 85 3.17 -6.09 6.72
N ARG A 86 4.22 -6.21 7.56
CA ARG A 86 4.14 -5.96 9.01
C ARG A 86 3.70 -4.53 9.30
N ARG A 87 2.79 -4.38 10.27
CA ARG A 87 2.13 -3.10 10.64
C ARG A 87 2.42 -2.69 12.09
N ASP A 88 2.95 -3.60 12.89
CA ASP A 88 3.35 -3.38 14.27
C ASP A 88 4.69 -2.65 14.40
N LEU A 89 5.53 -2.75 13.38
CA LEU A 89 6.88 -2.18 13.35
C LEU A 89 6.89 -0.68 13.03
N ASP A 90 7.91 0.01 13.53
CA ASP A 90 8.27 1.35 13.08
C ASP A 90 8.73 1.29 11.61
N LEU A 91 8.37 2.29 10.82
CA LEU A 91 8.68 2.32 9.38
C LEU A 91 9.63 3.48 9.04
N ILE A 92 10.49 3.23 8.06
CA ILE A 92 11.43 4.16 7.45
C ILE A 92 10.90 4.49 6.06
N PHE A 93 10.81 5.79 5.76
CA PHE A 93 10.49 6.24 4.41
C PHE A 93 11.73 6.17 3.52
N ASN A 94 11.60 5.54 2.36
CA ASN A 94 12.57 5.60 1.28
C ASN A 94 12.09 6.64 0.24
N PRO A 95 12.76 7.80 0.11
CA PRO A 95 12.34 8.82 -0.85
C PRO A 95 12.57 8.43 -2.31
N ILE A 96 13.56 7.56 -2.59
CA ILE A 96 13.87 7.10 -3.96
C ILE A 96 12.74 6.23 -4.48
N LEU A 97 12.29 5.28 -3.67
CA LEU A 97 11.22 4.35 -4.04
C LEU A 97 9.82 4.84 -3.67
N ASN A 98 9.72 6.00 -3.01
CA ASN A 98 8.50 6.55 -2.43
C ASN A 98 7.66 5.48 -1.68
N ASN A 99 8.30 4.79 -0.74
CA ASN A 99 7.73 3.62 -0.05
C ASN A 99 8.18 3.57 1.42
N TRP A 100 7.40 2.86 2.24
CA TRP A 100 7.67 2.67 3.66
C TRP A 100 8.13 1.23 3.96
N TYR A 101 9.18 1.10 4.76
CA TYR A 101 9.81 -0.19 5.06
C TYR A 101 10.04 -0.34 6.56
N CYS A 102 9.90 -1.55 7.11
CA CYS A 102 10.49 -1.80 8.44
C CYS A 102 12.02 -1.76 8.34
N LYS A 103 12.70 -1.58 9.47
CA LYS A 103 14.17 -1.49 9.50
C LYS A 103 14.86 -2.63 8.76
N GLY A 104 14.48 -3.88 9.03
CA GLY A 104 15.08 -5.06 8.37
C GLY A 104 14.89 -5.07 6.85
N CYS A 105 13.68 -4.84 6.36
CA CYS A 105 13.43 -4.79 4.91
C CYS A 105 14.06 -3.56 4.24
N TYR A 106 14.23 -2.46 4.98
CA TYR A 106 14.91 -1.28 4.49
C TYR A 106 16.41 -1.55 4.31
N GLU A 107 17.06 -2.16 5.30
CA GLU A 107 18.48 -2.53 5.25
C GLU A 107 18.74 -3.54 4.14
N PHE A 108 17.91 -4.60 4.06
CA PHE A 108 17.98 -5.58 2.97
C PHE A 108 17.86 -4.94 1.57
N ASN A 109 16.86 -4.09 1.35
CA ASN A 109 16.71 -3.42 0.05
C ASN A 109 17.83 -2.43 -0.25
N GLN A 110 18.41 -1.79 0.77
CA GLN A 110 19.56 -0.91 0.57
C GLN A 110 20.78 -1.69 0.12
N GLU A 111 20.99 -2.92 0.62
CA GLU A 111 22.08 -3.79 0.21
C GLU A 111 21.93 -4.30 -1.22
N CYS A 112 20.73 -4.72 -1.61
CA CYS A 112 20.46 -5.20 -2.97
C CYS A 112 20.44 -4.09 -4.03
N LEU A 113 20.28 -2.83 -3.65
CA LEU A 113 20.20 -1.69 -4.57
C LEU A 113 21.48 -0.85 -4.60
N LYS A 114 22.56 -1.25 -3.90
CA LYS A 114 23.83 -0.51 -3.84
C LYS A 114 24.39 -0.21 -5.24
N ASP A 115 24.23 -1.14 -6.18
CA ASP A 115 24.79 -1.04 -7.52
C ASP A 115 23.88 -0.30 -8.51
N LEU A 116 22.58 -0.22 -8.21
CA LEU A 116 21.60 0.49 -9.06
C LEU A 116 21.51 1.98 -8.72
N TYR A 117 21.98 2.38 -7.53
CA TYR A 117 21.94 3.76 -7.05
C TYR A 117 23.17 4.07 -6.15
N PRO A 118 24.33 4.44 -6.74
CA PRO A 118 25.55 4.79 -6.00
C PRO A 118 25.42 6.04 -5.09
#